data_AF-A0A849T2T2-F1
#
_entry.id   AF-A0A849T2T2-F1
#
_cell.length_a   1.000
_cell.length_b   1.000
_cell.length_c   1.000
_cell.angle_alpha   90.00
_cell.angle_beta   90.00
_cell.angle_gamma   90.00
#
_symmetry.space_group_name_H-M   'P 1'
#
loop_
_entity.id
_entity.type
_entity.pdbx_description
1 polymer ?
#
loop_
_entity_poly.entity_id
_entity_poly.type
_entity_poly.pdbx_seq_one_letter_code
_entity_poly.pdbx_strand_id
1 'polypeptide(L)'
;MLTKWKTSVLTIATVVSLGFATSCGKNDSTNIDIAGVKGPTVSLLQDNLMISAVFENIQIDGGLRYNIPKYKYSFLEISPDLQSSGTLMQVSISLKDIIDGNLDALDPQKLPGGRNLPGVKTGSLPAVAFSIEKFNNMSVYLGKDVFGIFLPTKVGVDGAIASFRYYVGDKRAGTVSLIGADENGENSGVLLMLDMKGQIKSQMMNVYKKFNR
;
A
#
# COMPACT_ATOMS: atom_id res chain seq x y z
N MET A 1 -61.74 44.69 -35.55
CA MET A 1 -60.96 43.68 -34.80
C MET A 1 -59.59 43.60 -35.48
N LEU A 2 -58.49 44.26 -35.03
CA LEU A 2 -57.66 43.99 -33.84
C LEU A 2 -57.41 42.48 -33.68
N THR A 3 -56.21 41.87 -33.67
CA THR A 3 -54.81 42.31 -33.64
C THR A 3 -53.91 41.05 -33.64
N LYS A 4 -52.65 41.16 -34.12
CA LYS A 4 -51.40 40.58 -33.52
C LYS A 4 -51.18 39.06 -33.57
N TRP A 5 -49.96 38.50 -33.57
CA TRP A 5 -48.57 38.94 -33.78
C TRP A 5 -47.73 37.65 -33.86
N LYS A 6 -46.66 37.69 -34.66
CA LYS A 6 -45.45 36.86 -34.71
C LYS A 6 -45.08 36.05 -33.45
N THR A 7 -44.51 34.86 -33.64
CA THR A 7 -43.35 34.21 -32.95
C THR A 7 -43.42 32.70 -33.24
N SER A 8 -42.37 31.90 -33.40
CA SER A 8 -40.92 32.06 -33.56
C SER A 8 -40.43 30.70 -34.09
N VAL A 9 -39.65 30.70 -35.18
CA VAL A 9 -38.87 29.55 -35.64
C VAL A 9 -37.56 29.56 -34.88
N LEU A 10 -37.40 28.70 -33.86
CA LEU A 10 -36.11 28.45 -33.21
C LEU A 10 -36.15 27.21 -32.28
N THR A 11 -35.71 26.04 -32.73
CA THR A 11 -35.11 24.99 -31.85
C THR A 11 -34.48 23.90 -32.74
N ILE A 12 -33.20 24.06 -33.09
CA ILE A 12 -32.01 23.46 -32.45
C ILE A 12 -31.70 22.07 -33.00
N ALA A 13 -30.52 22.04 -33.63
CA ALA A 13 -29.81 20.92 -34.18
C ALA A 13 -29.27 19.95 -33.11
N THR A 14 -28.61 18.89 -33.61
CA THR A 14 -27.64 18.01 -32.94
C THR A 14 -28.17 16.95 -31.97
N VAL A 15 -28.56 15.80 -32.52
CA VAL A 15 -28.36 14.50 -31.85
C VAL A 15 -27.03 13.93 -32.37
N VAL A 16 -25.94 14.37 -31.75
CA VAL A 16 -24.59 13.86 -31.99
C VAL A 16 -24.39 12.60 -31.15
N SER A 17 -24.24 11.48 -31.85
CA SER A 17 -23.52 10.25 -31.47
C SER A 17 -23.12 10.11 -29.99
N LEU A 18 -23.81 9.21 -29.29
CA LEU A 18 -23.32 8.52 -28.11
C LEU A 18 -22.14 7.62 -28.51
N GLY A 19 -20.97 8.23 -28.72
CA GLY A 19 -19.70 7.54 -28.69
C GLY A 19 -19.39 7.22 -27.25
N PHE A 20 -19.49 5.94 -26.88
CA PHE A 20 -18.91 5.41 -25.65
C PHE A 20 -17.40 5.67 -25.70
N ALA A 21 -16.97 6.80 -25.14
CA ALA A 21 -15.58 6.98 -24.76
C ALA A 21 -15.33 6.06 -23.57
N THR A 22 -15.01 4.80 -23.85
CA THR A 22 -14.22 3.99 -22.94
C THR A 22 -12.90 4.74 -22.76
N SER A 23 -12.80 5.55 -21.71
CA SER A 23 -11.52 6.02 -21.19
C SER A 23 -10.78 4.80 -20.64
N CYS A 24 -10.26 3.96 -21.53
CA CYS A 24 -9.17 3.07 -21.21
C CYS A 24 -8.02 3.96 -20.76
N GLY A 25 -7.72 3.87 -19.47
CA GLY A 25 -6.86 4.78 -18.73
C GLY A 25 -5.54 5.05 -19.45
N LYS A 26 -5.14 6.32 -19.43
CA LYS A 26 -3.76 6.71 -19.62
C LYS A 26 -2.92 5.86 -18.67
N ASN A 27 -1.95 5.13 -19.21
CA ASN A 27 -0.96 4.37 -18.44
C ASN A 27 0.01 5.35 -17.78
N ASP A 28 -0.49 6.27 -16.96
CA ASP A 28 0.36 7.12 -16.15
C ASP A 28 0.91 6.24 -15.02
N SER A 29 2.23 6.34 -14.78
CA SER A 29 2.98 5.64 -13.73
C SER A 29 2.64 6.18 -12.32
N THR A 30 1.36 6.50 -12.09
CA THR A 30 0.86 7.08 -10.85
C THR A 30 0.32 5.99 -9.94
N ASN A 31 0.63 6.11 -8.65
CA ASN A 31 0.02 5.29 -7.62
C ASN A 31 -1.44 5.70 -7.39
N ILE A 32 -2.26 4.77 -6.91
CA ILE A 32 -3.62 5.10 -6.48
C ILE A 32 -3.58 5.98 -5.23
N ASP A 33 -4.54 6.88 -5.11
CA ASP A 33 -4.79 7.61 -3.87
C ASP A 33 -5.74 6.81 -2.98
N ILE A 34 -5.40 6.72 -1.70
CA ILE A 34 -6.20 6.03 -0.69
C ILE A 34 -6.76 7.08 0.26
N ALA A 35 -8.08 7.19 0.35
CA ALA A 35 -8.70 8.16 1.24
C ALA A 35 -8.26 7.94 2.70
N GLY A 36 -7.79 9.01 3.35
CA GLY A 36 -7.31 8.98 4.74
C GLY A 36 -5.91 8.40 4.93
N VAL A 37 -5.21 8.03 3.86
CA VAL A 37 -3.82 7.52 3.90
C VAL A 37 -2.97 8.22 2.84
N LYS A 38 -1.96 8.98 3.27
CA LYS A 38 -0.92 9.49 2.38
C LYS A 38 0.22 8.47 2.27
N GLY A 39 0.51 8.03 1.06
CA GLY A 39 1.44 6.92 0.79
C GLY A 39 0.68 5.59 0.64
N PRO A 40 1.35 4.43 0.83
CA PRO A 40 2.71 4.23 1.35
C PRO A 40 3.82 4.69 0.40
N THR A 41 4.93 5.16 0.95
CA THR A 41 6.15 5.52 0.23
C THR A 41 7.30 4.58 0.61
N VAL A 42 8.20 4.34 -0.34
CA VAL A 42 9.35 3.47 -0.16
C VAL A 42 10.60 4.26 -0.47
N SER A 43 11.56 4.24 0.45
CA SER A 43 12.85 4.89 0.29
C SER A 43 13.97 4.01 0.83
N LEU A 44 15.18 4.21 0.30
CA LEU A 44 16.38 3.54 0.80
C LEU A 44 17.21 4.60 1.53
N LEU A 45 17.32 4.46 2.85
CA LEU A 45 18.04 5.39 3.71
C LEU A 45 19.22 4.66 4.33
N GLN A 46 20.44 5.06 3.95
CA GLN A 46 21.67 4.37 4.35
C GLN A 46 21.59 2.87 4.07
N ASP A 47 21.64 2.01 5.09
CA ASP A 47 21.55 0.56 5.02
C ASP A 47 20.16 0.02 5.41
N ASN A 48 19.13 0.87 5.37
CA ASN A 48 17.75 0.50 5.71
C ASN A 48 16.79 0.78 4.55
N LEU A 49 15.92 -0.18 4.28
CA LEU A 49 14.72 0.03 3.47
C LEU A 49 13.64 0.62 4.39
N MET A 50 13.20 1.83 4.06
CA MET A 50 12.24 2.58 4.85
C MET A 50 10.91 2.68 4.11
N ILE A 51 9.84 2.25 4.78
CA ILE A 51 8.49 2.31 4.25
C ILE A 51 7.66 3.14 5.20
N SER A 52 6.97 4.16 4.69
CA SER A 52 6.17 5.04 5.52
C SER A 52 4.80 5.33 4.92
N ALA A 53 3.82 5.51 5.79
CA ALA A 53 2.49 6.01 5.43
C ALA A 53 2.00 6.95 6.54
N VAL A 54 1.26 7.99 6.16
CA VAL A 54 0.60 8.88 7.11
C VAL A 54 -0.90 8.62 7.09
N PHE A 55 -1.46 8.29 8.23
CA PHE A 55 -2.90 8.15 8.45
C PHE A 55 -3.47 9.50 8.88
N GLU A 56 -4.32 10.09 8.05
CA GLU A 56 -4.89 11.42 8.30
C GLU A 56 -5.95 11.37 9.41
N ASN A 57 -6.65 10.24 9.54
CA ASN A 57 -7.81 10.07 10.42
C ASN A 57 -7.47 9.38 11.75
N ILE A 58 -6.20 9.06 12.00
CA ILE A 58 -5.74 8.44 13.24
C ILE A 58 -4.86 9.45 13.97
N GLN A 59 -5.20 9.72 15.22
CA GLN A 59 -4.44 10.60 16.10
C GLN A 59 -3.97 9.79 17.30
N ILE A 60 -2.68 9.88 17.59
CA ILE A 60 -2.08 9.30 18.77
C ILE A 60 -1.29 10.39 19.50
N ASP A 61 -1.34 10.38 20.83
CA ASP A 61 -0.66 11.40 21.64
C ASP A 61 0.82 11.09 21.88
N GLY A 62 1.29 9.90 21.48
CA GLY A 62 2.65 9.44 21.74
C GLY A 62 3.10 8.35 20.78
N GLY A 63 4.42 8.28 20.58
CA GLY A 63 5.03 7.31 19.69
C GLY A 63 5.26 5.94 20.33
N LEU A 64 5.15 4.89 19.53
CA LEU A 64 5.52 3.52 19.86
C LEU A 64 6.58 3.06 18.86
N ARG A 65 7.68 2.49 19.36
CA ARG A 65 8.60 1.70 18.55
C ARG A 65 8.54 0.24 18.97
N TYR A 66 8.39 -0.64 18.00
CA TYR A 66 8.33 -2.07 18.15
C TYR A 66 9.41 -2.73 17.31
N ASN A 67 10.33 -3.46 17.96
CA ASN A 67 11.34 -4.23 17.24
C ASN A 67 10.68 -5.45 16.60
N ILE A 68 10.98 -5.71 15.32
CA ILE A 68 10.35 -6.83 14.61
C ILE A 68 10.97 -8.14 15.14
N PRO A 69 10.18 -9.08 15.67
CA PRO A 69 10.70 -10.34 16.16
C PRO A 69 11.58 -11.04 15.13
N LYS A 70 12.67 -11.66 15.59
CA LYS A 70 13.69 -12.34 14.76
C LYS A 70 14.55 -11.42 13.88
N TYR A 71 14.31 -10.10 13.85
CA TYR A 71 15.11 -9.12 13.13
C TYR A 71 15.70 -8.09 14.09
N LYS A 72 17.02 -8.13 14.27
CA LYS A 72 17.69 -7.42 15.37
C LYS A 72 17.79 -5.92 15.12
N TYR A 73 17.82 -5.51 13.86
CA TYR A 73 18.07 -4.14 13.42
C TYR A 73 16.84 -3.52 12.72
N SER A 74 15.73 -4.25 12.67
CA SER A 74 14.50 -3.81 12.01
C SER A 74 13.42 -3.52 13.03
N PHE A 75 12.70 -2.43 12.82
CA PHE A 75 11.66 -1.97 13.72
C PHE A 75 10.51 -1.35 12.94
N LEU A 76 9.33 -1.40 13.55
CA LEU A 76 8.20 -0.55 13.21
C LEU A 76 8.15 0.59 14.21
N GLU A 77 7.88 1.79 13.73
CA GLU A 77 7.57 2.96 14.51
C GLU A 77 6.20 3.49 14.11
N ILE A 78 5.42 3.88 15.10
CA ILE A 78 4.18 4.62 14.93
C ILE A 78 4.30 5.86 15.80
N SER A 79 4.16 7.04 15.22
CA SER A 79 4.34 8.31 15.92
C SER A 79 3.40 9.38 15.37
N PRO A 80 3.12 10.46 16.14
CA PRO A 80 2.46 11.62 15.57
C PRO A 80 3.24 12.12 14.35
N ASP A 81 2.55 12.42 13.25
CA ASP A 81 3.21 13.04 12.11
C ASP A 81 3.56 14.50 12.45
N LEU A 82 4.79 14.93 12.17
CA LEU A 82 5.24 16.29 12.49
C LEU A 82 4.81 17.32 11.44
N GLN A 83 4.34 16.85 10.28
CA GLN A 83 3.93 17.70 9.15
C GLN A 83 2.40 17.83 9.04
N SER A 84 1.64 17.10 9.85
CA SER A 84 0.18 17.13 9.86
C SER A 84 -0.38 16.80 11.25
N SER A 85 -1.69 16.79 11.40
CA SER A 85 -2.36 16.28 12.60
C SER A 85 -2.58 14.76 12.57
N GLY A 86 -1.94 14.04 11.65
CA GLY A 86 -2.12 12.60 11.46
C GLY A 86 -1.14 11.76 12.27
N THR A 87 -1.17 10.45 12.00
CA THR A 87 -0.22 9.49 12.56
C THR A 87 0.70 8.96 11.47
N LEU A 88 2.01 9.12 11.66
CA LEU A 88 3.04 8.49 10.84
C LEU A 88 3.24 7.04 11.29
N MET A 89 3.19 6.13 10.35
CA MET A 89 3.68 4.77 10.52
C MET A 89 4.90 4.59 9.63
N GLN A 90 5.95 3.99 10.19
CA GLN A 90 7.20 3.76 9.52
C GLN A 90 7.72 2.35 9.84
N VAL A 91 8.03 1.56 8.82
CA VAL A 91 8.78 0.31 8.94
C VAL A 91 10.19 0.54 8.43
N SER A 92 11.17 0.36 9.31
CA SER A 92 12.60 0.36 8.99
C SER A 92 13.10 -1.07 8.97
N ILE A 93 13.55 -1.52 7.80
CA ILE A 93 14.06 -2.89 7.62
C ILE A 93 15.52 -2.79 7.25
N SER A 94 16.38 -3.31 8.12
CA SER A 94 17.81 -3.33 7.85
C SER A 94 18.10 -4.27 6.69
N LEU A 95 18.93 -3.82 5.74
CA LEU A 95 19.43 -4.69 4.68
C LEU A 95 20.21 -5.87 5.24
N LYS A 96 20.86 -5.71 6.39
CA LYS A 96 21.56 -6.79 7.09
C LYS A 96 20.59 -7.89 7.53
N ASP A 97 19.46 -7.50 8.10
CA ASP A 97 18.41 -8.42 8.53
C ASP A 97 17.75 -9.16 7.34
N ILE A 98 17.68 -8.53 6.16
CA ILE A 98 17.18 -9.18 4.93
C ILE A 98 18.21 -10.15 4.35
N ILE A 99 19.49 -9.76 4.33
CA ILE A 99 20.54 -10.49 3.59
C ILE A 99 21.16 -11.59 4.45
N ASP A 100 21.44 -11.30 5.72
CA ASP A 100 22.06 -12.23 6.67
C ASP A 100 21.00 -12.95 7.52
N GLY A 101 19.76 -12.46 7.53
CA GLY A 101 18.67 -13.11 8.25
C GLY A 101 18.27 -14.42 7.56
N ASN A 102 18.00 -15.45 8.37
CA ASN A 102 17.51 -16.74 7.87
C ASN A 102 16.01 -16.62 7.49
N LEU A 103 15.73 -15.91 6.40
CA LEU A 103 14.37 -15.61 5.90
C LEU A 103 13.58 -16.87 5.51
N ASP A 104 14.28 -17.98 5.26
CA ASP A 104 13.69 -19.24 4.82
C ASP A 104 13.12 -20.07 6.00
N ALA A 105 13.35 -19.63 7.24
CA ALA A 105 12.90 -20.32 8.47
C ALA A 105 11.67 -19.68 9.16
N LEU A 106 10.96 -18.79 8.46
CA LEU A 106 9.73 -18.17 8.99
C LEU A 106 8.49 -18.94 8.58
N ASP A 107 7.55 -19.08 9.52
CA ASP A 107 6.26 -19.71 9.27
C ASP A 107 5.46 -18.88 8.25
N PRO A 108 4.96 -19.48 7.17
CA PRO A 108 4.17 -18.76 6.18
C PRO A 108 2.90 -18.15 6.79
N GLN A 109 2.69 -16.86 6.59
CA GLN A 109 1.52 -16.12 7.03
C GLN A 109 0.61 -15.73 5.87
N LYS A 110 -0.67 -15.58 6.17
CA LYS A 110 -1.74 -15.13 5.27
C LYS A 110 -2.18 -13.70 5.64
N LEU A 111 -3.18 -13.16 4.94
CA LEU A 111 -3.88 -11.97 5.41
C LEU A 111 -4.53 -12.25 6.78
N PRO A 112 -4.75 -11.20 7.60
CA PRO A 112 -5.67 -11.31 8.71
C PRO A 112 -7.02 -11.91 8.29
N GLY A 113 -7.60 -12.73 9.16
CA GLY A 113 -8.77 -13.55 8.81
C GLY A 113 -8.46 -14.78 7.94
N GLY A 114 -7.18 -15.08 7.67
CA GLY A 114 -6.76 -16.32 7.00
C GLY A 114 -6.91 -16.32 5.47
N ARG A 115 -7.21 -15.17 4.86
CA ARG A 115 -7.37 -15.03 3.41
C ARG A 115 -6.02 -15.08 2.69
N ASN A 116 -6.01 -15.62 1.47
CA ASN A 116 -4.77 -15.72 0.70
C ASN A 116 -4.24 -14.34 0.29
N LEU A 117 -2.92 -14.18 0.32
CA LEU A 117 -2.24 -12.97 -0.15
C LEU A 117 -2.42 -12.82 -1.67
N PRO A 118 -2.98 -11.69 -2.15
CA PRO A 118 -3.09 -11.39 -3.57
C PRO A 118 -1.72 -11.33 -4.24
N GLY A 119 -1.62 -11.90 -5.44
CA GLY A 119 -0.37 -11.89 -6.21
C GLY A 119 0.71 -12.87 -5.71
N VAL A 120 0.44 -13.66 -4.66
CA VAL A 120 1.35 -14.69 -4.14
C VAL A 120 0.87 -16.08 -4.56
N LYS A 121 1.71 -16.83 -5.28
CA LYS A 121 1.35 -18.14 -5.86
C LYS A 121 0.87 -19.16 -4.80
N THR A 122 1.49 -19.18 -3.63
CA THR A 122 1.15 -20.07 -2.51
C THR A 122 0.02 -19.53 -1.63
N GLY A 123 -0.40 -18.28 -1.86
CA GLY A 123 -1.38 -17.58 -1.01
C GLY A 123 -0.86 -17.18 0.37
N SER A 124 0.39 -17.51 0.72
CA SER A 124 1.04 -17.17 1.98
C SER A 124 2.53 -16.90 1.78
N LEU A 125 3.13 -16.07 2.64
CA LEU A 125 4.54 -15.72 2.59
C LEU A 125 5.22 -15.94 3.94
N PRO A 126 6.49 -16.37 3.97
CA PRO A 126 7.31 -16.28 5.18
C PRO A 126 7.25 -14.83 5.70
N ALA A 127 6.86 -14.66 6.95
CA ALA A 127 6.53 -13.35 7.49
C ALA A 127 6.55 -13.32 9.00
N VAL A 128 6.56 -12.10 9.55
CA VAL A 128 6.38 -11.85 10.97
C VAL A 128 5.11 -11.02 11.11
N ALA A 129 3.98 -11.71 11.30
CA ALA A 129 2.73 -11.06 11.65
C ALA A 129 2.81 -10.63 13.13
N PHE A 130 2.57 -9.36 13.41
CA PHE A 130 2.43 -8.86 14.77
C PHE A 130 1.25 -7.89 14.82
N SER A 131 0.34 -8.11 15.77
CA SER A 131 -0.80 -7.24 16.02
C SER A 131 -0.40 -6.21 17.07
N ILE A 132 -0.72 -4.93 16.83
CA ILE A 132 -0.58 -3.87 17.83
C ILE A 132 -1.99 -3.54 18.32
N GLU A 133 -2.23 -3.52 19.64
CA GLU A 133 -3.58 -3.34 20.22
C GLU A 133 -4.35 -2.11 19.68
N LYS A 134 -3.65 -1.04 19.30
CA LYS A 134 -4.27 0.16 18.68
C LYS A 134 -4.43 0.06 17.15
N PHE A 135 -3.71 -0.85 16.51
CA PHE A 135 -3.75 -1.14 15.06
C PHE A 135 -4.03 -2.64 14.89
N ASN A 136 -5.18 -3.06 15.40
CA ASN A 136 -5.58 -4.46 15.42
C ASN A 136 -5.39 -5.08 14.03
N ASN A 137 -4.66 -6.19 13.99
CA ASN A 137 -4.45 -7.00 12.80
C ASN A 137 -3.59 -6.34 11.71
N MET A 138 -2.72 -5.38 12.04
CA MET A 138 -1.61 -5.03 11.15
C MET A 138 -0.71 -6.25 10.92
N SER A 139 -0.08 -6.34 9.75
CA SER A 139 0.85 -7.45 9.46
C SER A 139 1.99 -7.00 8.56
N VAL A 140 3.20 -7.46 8.87
CA VAL A 140 4.40 -7.21 8.07
C VAL A 140 4.90 -8.53 7.48
N TYR A 141 5.00 -8.57 6.16
CA TYR A 141 5.45 -9.73 5.40
C TYR A 141 6.87 -9.50 4.90
N LEU A 142 7.77 -10.38 5.29
CA LEU A 142 9.21 -10.26 5.02
C LEU A 142 9.70 -11.54 4.35
N GLY A 143 9.73 -11.52 3.02
CA GLY A 143 10.31 -12.59 2.21
C GLY A 143 11.61 -12.15 1.54
N LYS A 144 12.38 -13.14 1.06
CA LYS A 144 13.67 -12.92 0.34
C LYS A 144 13.55 -12.07 -0.92
N ASP A 145 12.37 -12.11 -1.54
CA ASP A 145 12.12 -11.54 -2.84
C ASP A 145 10.87 -10.65 -2.88
N VAL A 146 10.12 -10.58 -1.77
CA VAL A 146 8.91 -9.76 -1.70
C VAL A 146 8.77 -9.23 -0.28
N PHE A 147 8.40 -7.97 -0.17
CA PHE A 147 8.04 -7.35 1.10
C PHE A 147 6.57 -6.99 1.06
N GLY A 148 5.86 -7.11 2.18
CA GLY A 148 4.46 -6.74 2.28
C GLY A 148 4.15 -6.02 3.57
N ILE A 149 3.17 -5.13 3.53
CA ILE A 149 2.58 -4.54 4.72
C ILE A 149 1.06 -4.45 4.53
N PHE A 150 0.33 -5.02 5.48
CA PHE A 150 -1.11 -4.90 5.57
C PHE A 150 -1.48 -3.87 6.63
N LEU A 151 -2.20 -2.84 6.21
CA LEU A 151 -2.64 -1.74 7.03
C LEU A 151 -4.15 -1.84 7.24
N PRO A 152 -4.62 -2.07 8.48
CA PRO A 152 -6.05 -2.15 8.75
C PRO A 152 -6.68 -0.78 8.55
N THR A 153 -7.64 -0.70 7.63
CA THR A 153 -8.42 0.51 7.38
C THR A 153 -9.70 0.16 6.64
N LYS A 154 -10.74 0.96 6.85
CA LYS A 154 -11.99 0.77 6.12
C LYS A 154 -11.78 1.14 4.67
N VAL A 155 -11.94 0.17 3.78
CA VAL A 155 -11.92 0.37 2.33
C VAL A 155 -13.32 0.11 1.79
N GLY A 156 -13.80 0.94 0.88
CA GLY A 156 -15.17 0.87 0.34
C GLY A 156 -15.42 -0.26 -0.66
N VAL A 157 -14.80 -1.42 -0.45
CA VAL A 157 -14.85 -2.58 -1.37
C VAL A 157 -15.19 -3.87 -0.62
N ASP A 158 -16.38 -3.95 -0.03
CA ASP A 158 -16.81 -5.09 0.80
C ASP A 158 -16.69 -6.43 0.06
N GLY A 159 -16.13 -7.45 0.73
CA GLY A 159 -15.95 -8.81 0.20
C GLY A 159 -14.99 -8.95 -1.00
N ALA A 160 -14.51 -7.84 -1.58
CA ALA A 160 -13.71 -7.84 -2.79
C ALA A 160 -12.23 -7.55 -2.53
N ILE A 161 -11.40 -7.85 -3.52
CA ILE A 161 -9.99 -7.42 -3.56
C ILE A 161 -9.79 -6.67 -4.86
N ALA A 162 -9.35 -5.41 -4.76
CA ALA A 162 -8.97 -4.60 -5.91
C ALA A 162 -7.46 -4.36 -5.87
N SER A 163 -6.72 -4.87 -6.85
CA SER A 163 -5.26 -4.78 -6.92
C SER A 163 -4.80 -3.87 -8.05
N PHE A 164 -3.87 -2.97 -7.74
CA PHE A 164 -3.32 -1.96 -8.64
C PHE A 164 -1.80 -2.05 -8.63
N ARG A 165 -1.16 -1.66 -9.74
CA ARG A 165 0.31 -1.60 -9.79
C ARG A 165 0.79 -0.47 -8.87
N TYR A 166 1.88 -0.73 -8.16
CA TYR A 166 2.58 0.27 -7.36
C TYR A 166 3.89 0.64 -8.04
N TYR A 167 4.19 1.94 -8.09
CA TYR A 167 5.32 2.55 -8.76
C TYR A 167 6.17 3.35 -7.77
N VAL A 168 7.49 3.31 -7.96
CA VAL A 168 8.47 4.18 -7.31
C VAL A 168 9.18 4.96 -8.41
N GLY A 169 8.87 6.26 -8.52
CA GLY A 169 9.13 7.01 -9.75
C GLY A 169 8.38 6.37 -10.92
N ASP A 170 9.04 6.23 -12.07
CA ASP A 170 8.42 5.64 -13.27
C ASP A 170 8.52 4.11 -13.34
N LYS A 171 9.02 3.46 -12.28
CA LYS A 171 9.24 2.01 -12.26
C LYS A 171 8.22 1.32 -11.40
N ARG A 172 7.58 0.29 -11.95
CA ARG A 172 6.75 -0.62 -11.16
C ARG A 172 7.62 -1.29 -10.09
N ALA A 173 7.28 -1.03 -8.84
CA ALA A 173 7.96 -1.58 -7.67
C ALA A 173 7.11 -2.65 -6.97
N GLY A 174 5.83 -2.79 -7.33
CA GLY A 174 4.99 -3.82 -6.74
C GLY A 174 3.51 -3.71 -7.09
N THR A 175 2.68 -4.01 -6.08
CA THR A 175 1.21 -4.02 -6.14
C THR A 175 0.65 -3.44 -4.85
N VAL A 176 -0.35 -2.57 -4.94
CA VAL A 176 -1.18 -2.13 -3.81
C VAL A 176 -2.57 -2.70 -3.98
N SER A 177 -3.12 -3.31 -2.93
CA SER A 177 -4.42 -3.96 -2.96
C SER A 177 -5.34 -3.41 -1.88
N LEU A 178 -6.57 -3.08 -2.26
CA LEU A 178 -7.65 -2.79 -1.32
C LEU A 178 -8.34 -4.10 -0.98
N ILE A 179 -8.34 -4.46 0.30
CA ILE A 179 -8.89 -5.69 0.84
C ILE A 179 -10.19 -5.34 1.56
N GLY A 180 -11.32 -5.74 0.98
CA GLY A 180 -12.63 -5.63 1.61
C GLY A 180 -12.74 -6.38 2.91
N ALA A 181 -13.72 -5.98 3.74
CA ALA A 181 -14.06 -6.72 4.94
C ALA A 181 -14.42 -8.18 4.60
N ASP A 182 -14.09 -9.09 5.52
CA ASP A 182 -14.48 -10.49 5.45
C ASP A 182 -15.96 -10.70 5.83
N GLU A 183 -16.40 -11.96 5.89
CA GLU A 183 -17.78 -12.33 6.21
C GLU A 183 -18.25 -11.85 7.60
N ASN A 184 -17.31 -11.56 8.51
CA ASN A 184 -17.60 -11.03 9.84
C ASN A 184 -17.60 -9.49 9.88
N GLY A 185 -17.35 -8.82 8.74
CA GLY A 185 -17.19 -7.38 8.68
C GLY A 185 -15.82 -6.90 9.19
N GLU A 186 -14.84 -7.78 9.34
CA GLU A 186 -13.51 -7.49 9.89
C GLU A 186 -12.41 -7.58 8.82
N ASN A 187 -11.16 -7.28 9.21
CA ASN A 187 -9.95 -7.51 8.38
C ASN A 187 -9.92 -6.77 7.03
N SER A 188 -10.61 -5.62 6.95
CA SER A 188 -10.48 -4.70 5.82
C SER A 188 -9.20 -3.88 5.91
N GLY A 189 -8.60 -3.56 4.78
CA GLY A 189 -7.37 -2.78 4.77
C GLY A 189 -6.71 -2.60 3.42
N VAL A 190 -5.51 -2.03 3.47
CA VAL A 190 -4.64 -1.84 2.32
C VAL A 190 -3.45 -2.77 2.47
N LEU A 191 -3.19 -3.59 1.45
CA LEU A 191 -1.99 -4.41 1.35
C LEU A 191 -1.05 -3.78 0.31
N LEU A 192 0.12 -3.30 0.73
CA LEU A 192 1.22 -3.02 -0.19
C LEU A 192 2.12 -4.24 -0.26
N MET A 193 2.41 -4.69 -1.47
CA MET A 193 3.38 -5.74 -1.78
C MET A 193 4.45 -5.16 -2.71
N LEU A 194 5.71 -5.20 -2.31
CA LEU A 194 6.87 -4.74 -3.06
C LEU A 194 7.68 -5.92 -3.59
N ASP A 195 8.02 -5.87 -4.87
CA ASP A 195 8.87 -6.87 -5.51
C ASP A 195 10.35 -6.54 -5.25
N MET A 196 11.01 -7.28 -4.36
CA MET A 196 12.43 -7.12 -4.05
C MET A 196 13.33 -7.91 -5.02
N LYS A 197 13.00 -7.84 -6.31
CA LYS A 197 13.71 -8.54 -7.39
C LYS A 197 14.40 -7.57 -8.35
N GLY A 198 15.28 -8.10 -9.19
CA GLY A 198 15.90 -7.36 -10.29
C GLY A 198 16.67 -6.13 -9.82
N GLN A 199 16.40 -4.98 -10.43
CA GLN A 199 17.16 -3.75 -10.19
C GLN A 199 17.09 -3.27 -8.73
N ILE A 200 15.93 -3.42 -8.07
CA ILE A 200 15.76 -3.03 -6.66
C ILE A 200 16.69 -3.87 -5.78
N LYS A 201 16.72 -5.19 -6.00
CA LYS A 201 17.64 -6.10 -5.30
C LYS A 201 19.10 -5.72 -5.54
N SER A 202 19.48 -5.43 -6.79
CA SER A 202 20.84 -5.00 -7.11
C SER A 202 21.22 -3.70 -6.41
N GLN A 203 20.31 -2.72 -6.32
CA GLN A 203 20.54 -1.47 -5.60
C GLN A 203 20.72 -1.72 -4.10
N MET A 204 19.84 -2.53 -3.49
CA MET A 204 19.96 -2.94 -2.09
C MET A 204 21.30 -3.64 -1.81
N MET A 205 21.70 -4.60 -2.65
CA MET A 205 22.97 -5.31 -2.47
C MET A 205 24.19 -4.39 -2.62
N ASN A 206 24.15 -3.41 -3.53
CA ASN A 206 25.24 -2.45 -3.69
C ASN A 206 25.39 -1.56 -2.45
N VAL A 207 24.26 -1.11 -1.91
CA VAL A 207 24.21 -0.32 -0.69
C VAL A 207 24.69 -1.14 0.51
N TYR A 208 24.18 -2.37 0.68
CA TYR A 208 24.61 -3.28 1.74
C TYR A 208 26.13 -3.49 1.75
N LYS A 209 26.72 -3.77 0.57
CA LYS A 209 28.17 -3.94 0.41
C LYS A 209 28.96 -2.68 0.73
N LYS A 210 28.40 -1.49 0.51
CA LYS A 210 29.07 -0.22 0.81
C LYS A 210 29.17 0.01 2.32
N PHE A 211 28.15 -0.37 3.08
CA PHE A 211 28.07 -0.11 4.52
C PHE A 211 28.56 -1.27 5.40
N ASN A 212 28.74 -2.47 4.84
CA ASN A 212 29.22 -3.66 5.56
C ASN A 212 30.57 -4.18 5.02
N ARG A 213 31.40 -3.27 4.50
CA ARG A 213 32.78 -3.54 4.09
C ARG A 213 33.77 -3.26 5.21
#